data_AF-A0A0N4XQC7-F1
#
_entry.id   AF-A0A0N4XQC7-F1
#
_cell.length_a   1.000
_cell.length_b   1.000
_cell.length_c   1.000
_cell.angle_alpha   90.00
_cell.angle_beta   90.00
_cell.angle_gamma   90.00
#
_symmetry.space_group_name_H-M   'P 1'
#
loop_
_entity.id
_entity.type
_entity.pdbx_description
1 polymer ?
#
loop_
_entity_poly.entity_id
_entity_poly.type
_entity_poly.pdbx_seq_one_letter_code
_entity_poly.pdbx_strand_id
1 'polypeptide(L)'
;MANIVVLHFRLADYPLDVQTCVVDFASYAYTTKDIEYEWKNEGPIQIKDGLRQSLPSFLLSNVKTDNCTSVTTTGAYSCLRTVIELKREFSYYLLQLYIPSFMLVAVSWVSFW
;
A
#
# COMPACT_ATOMS: atom_id res chain seq x y z
N MET A 1 -12.70 -13.29 14.09
CA MET A 1 -11.42 -12.79 13.53
C MET A 1 -11.69 -11.37 13.08
N ALA A 2 -10.84 -10.42 13.47
CA ALA A 2 -10.97 -9.03 13.03
C ALA A 2 -9.90 -8.78 11.95
N ASN A 3 -10.34 -8.29 10.78
CA ASN A 3 -9.45 -7.86 9.71
C ASN A 3 -9.50 -6.33 9.68
N ILE A 4 -8.39 -5.67 9.99
CA ILE A 4 -8.32 -4.21 9.97
C ILE A 4 -7.35 -3.82 8.86
N VAL A 5 -7.87 -3.12 7.85
CA VAL A 5 -7.06 -2.51 6.80
C VAL A 5 -6.83 -1.06 7.18
N VAL A 6 -5.60 -0.72 7.53
CA VAL A 6 -5.18 0.66 7.80
C VAL A 6 -4.35 1.15 6.64
N LEU A 7 -4.71 2.30 6.11
CA LEU A 7 -4.01 2.90 4.99
C LEU A 7 -3.65 4.33 5.34
N HIS A 8 -2.35 4.61 5.42
CA HIS A 8 -1.83 5.95 5.70
C HIS A 8 -1.41 6.61 4.39
N PHE A 9 -2.30 7.42 3.82
CA PHE A 9 -1.99 8.20 2.63
C PHE A 9 -1.03 9.35 2.96
N ARG A 10 0.17 9.33 2.37
CA ARG A 10 1.07 10.50 2.33
C ARG A 10 1.11 11.05 0.92
N LEU A 11 0.59 12.26 0.74
CA LEU A 11 0.43 12.92 -0.57
C LEU A 11 1.46 14.03 -0.83
N ALA A 12 2.54 14.06 -0.05
CA ALA A 12 3.59 15.09 -0.17
C ALA A 12 4.22 15.11 -1.58
N ASP A 13 4.44 13.93 -2.15
CA ASP A 13 5.10 13.77 -3.46
C ASP A 13 4.11 13.46 -4.59
N TYR A 14 2.86 13.94 -4.50
CA TYR A 14 1.88 13.71 -5.55
C TYR A 14 2.35 14.32 -6.90
N PRO A 15 2.26 13.60 -8.05
CA PRO A 15 1.70 12.26 -8.28
C PRO A 15 2.74 11.11 -8.32
N LEU A 16 3.98 11.35 -7.87
CA LEU A 16 5.07 10.37 -7.79
C LEU A 16 5.11 9.64 -6.43
N ASP A 17 3.95 9.50 -5.78
CA ASP A 17 3.82 8.96 -4.44
C ASP A 17 3.82 7.42 -4.40
N VAL A 18 4.33 6.90 -3.29
CA VAL A 18 4.23 5.48 -2.90
C VAL A 18 3.42 5.41 -1.61
N GLN A 19 2.40 4.57 -1.62
CA GLN A 19 1.48 4.37 -0.50
C GLN A 19 1.73 3.01 0.15
N THR A 20 1.76 3.00 1.47
CA THR A 20 1.91 1.79 2.29
C THR A 20 0.58 1.46 2.96
N CYS A 21 0.04 0.30 2.63
CA CYS A 21 -1.19 -0.23 3.21
C CYS A 21 -0.84 -1.35 4.17
N VAL A 22 -1.40 -1.33 5.37
CA VAL A 22 -1.14 -2.32 6.41
C VAL A 22 -2.43 -3.10 6.66
N VAL A 23 -2.35 -4.41 6.63
CA VAL A 23 -3.46 -5.31 6.94
C VAL A 23 -3.08 -6.11 8.17
N ASP A 24 -3.78 -5.87 9.28
CA ASP A 24 -3.55 -6.56 10.54
C ASP A 24 -4.64 -7.62 10.75
N PHE A 25 -4.19 -8.83 11.07
CA PHE A 25 -5.00 -9.99 11.39
C PHE A 25 -4.75 -10.40 12.84
N ALA A 26 -5.80 -10.33 13.67
CA ALA A 26 -5.71 -10.72 15.06
C ALA A 26 -7.01 -11.36 15.58
N SER A 27 -6.87 -12.12 16.66
CA SER A 27 -7.98 -12.61 17.46
C SER A 27 -8.51 -11.47 18.33
N TYR A 28 -9.84 -11.32 18.37
CA TYR A 28 -10.46 -10.31 19.23
C TYR A 28 -10.62 -10.82 20.68
N ALA A 29 -10.99 -12.09 20.84
CA ALA A 29 -11.37 -12.68 22.13
C ALA A 29 -10.28 -13.58 22.75
N TYR A 30 -9.50 -14.26 21.91
CA TYR A 30 -8.54 -15.28 22.34
C TYR A 30 -7.14 -14.71 22.53
N THR A 31 -6.50 -15.08 23.63
CA THR A 31 -5.12 -14.66 23.94
C THR A 31 -4.10 -15.61 23.29
N THR A 32 -2.82 -15.26 23.35
CA THR A 32 -1.72 -16.13 22.87
C THR A 32 -1.67 -17.51 23.55
N LYS A 33 -2.34 -17.69 24.70
CA LYS A 33 -2.45 -18.99 25.37
C LYS A 33 -3.42 -19.93 24.67
N ASP A 34 -4.41 -19.38 23.98
CA ASP A 34 -5.47 -20.14 23.32
C ASP A 34 -5.19 -20.28 21.82
N ILE A 35 -4.66 -19.22 21.19
CA ILE A 35 -4.41 -19.16 19.74
C ILE A 35 -3.11 -18.39 19.46
N GLU A 36 -2.25 -19.00 18.66
CA GLU A 36 -1.05 -18.39 18.08
C GLU A 36 -1.15 -18.42 16.55
N TYR A 37 -0.86 -17.28 15.92
CA TYR A 37 -0.86 -17.16 14.46
C TYR A 37 0.57 -17.17 13.94
N GLU A 38 0.84 -18.00 12.95
CA GLU A 38 2.13 -18.06 12.26
C GLU A 38 1.95 -17.97 10.74
N TRP A 39 2.91 -17.33 10.08
CA TRP A 39 2.97 -17.32 8.63
C TRP A 39 3.39 -18.69 8.09
N LYS A 40 2.81 -19.08 6.97
CA LYS A 40 3.26 -20.27 6.25
C LYS A 40 4.67 -20.07 5.70
N ASN A 41 5.56 -21.05 5.89
CA ASN A 41 6.95 -21.01 5.41
C ASN A 41 7.04 -20.78 3.88
N GLU A 42 6.13 -21.37 3.11
CA GLU A 42 6.10 -21.27 1.65
C GLU A 42 4.84 -20.58 1.16
N GLY A 43 5.02 -19.44 0.49
CA GLY A 43 3.94 -18.67 -0.12
C GLY A 43 2.88 -18.19 0.88
N PRO A 44 3.27 -17.41 1.92
CA PRO A 44 2.33 -16.93 2.94
C PRO A 44 1.23 -16.04 2.36
N ILE A 45 1.51 -15.37 1.24
CA ILE A 45 0.56 -14.51 0.53
C ILE A 45 0.49 -14.95 -0.92
N GLN A 46 -0.72 -15.19 -1.40
CA GLN A 46 -1.00 -15.49 -2.79
C GLN A 46 -1.72 -14.31 -3.42
N ILE A 47 -1.13 -13.74 -4.46
CA ILE A 47 -1.71 -12.65 -5.22
C ILE A 47 -2.47 -13.26 -6.39
N LYS A 48 -3.74 -12.90 -6.56
CA LYS A 48 -4.55 -13.39 -7.68
C LYS A 48 -4.05 -12.82 -9.01
N ASP A 49 -3.91 -13.70 -10.00
CA ASP A 49 -3.68 -13.28 -11.39
C ASP A 49 -4.82 -12.36 -11.84
N GLY A 50 -4.47 -11.11 -12.14
CA GLY A 50 -5.45 -10.06 -12.48
C GLY A 50 -5.53 -8.89 -11.50
N LEU A 51 -4.81 -8.92 -10.36
CA LEU A 51 -4.85 -7.82 -9.39
C LEU A 51 -4.43 -6.47 -10.01
N ARG A 52 -3.52 -6.48 -10.99
CA ARG A 52 -3.10 -5.27 -11.72
C ARG A 52 -4.26 -4.62 -12.50
N GLN A 53 -5.16 -5.43 -13.05
CA GLN A 53 -6.33 -4.93 -13.79
C GLN A 53 -7.39 -4.33 -12.85
N SER A 54 -7.45 -4.79 -11.60
CA SER A 54 -8.37 -4.22 -10.60
C SER A 54 -7.89 -2.92 -9.94
N LEU A 55 -6.60 -2.58 -10.06
CA LEU A 55 -6.03 -1.33 -9.56
C LEU A 55 -5.62 -0.44 -10.75
N PRO A 56 -6.54 0.32 -11.36
CA PRO A 56 -6.24 1.13 -12.56
C PRO A 56 -5.30 2.30 -12.28
N SER A 57 -5.20 2.78 -11.04
CA SER A 57 -4.39 3.95 -10.66
C SER A 57 -3.10 3.58 -9.91
N PHE A 58 -2.92 2.32 -9.53
CA PHE A 58 -1.82 1.88 -8.68
C PHE A 58 -1.25 0.55 -9.12
N LEU A 59 0.07 0.46 -9.11
CA LEU A 59 0.84 -0.76 -9.27
C LEU A 59 1.17 -1.35 -7.91
N LEU A 60 0.93 -2.65 -7.77
CA LEU A 60 1.50 -3.40 -6.67
C LEU A 60 3.02 -3.47 -6.85
N SER A 61 3.76 -2.82 -5.96
CA SER A 61 5.22 -2.75 -6.00
C SER A 61 5.86 -3.85 -5.16
N ASN A 62 5.37 -4.03 -3.92
CA ASN A 62 5.93 -5.00 -3.00
C ASN A 62 4.88 -5.48 -1.99
N VAL A 63 5.09 -6.68 -1.45
CA VAL A 63 4.29 -7.23 -0.35
C VAL A 63 5.24 -7.84 0.66
N LYS A 64 5.11 -7.43 1.92
CA LYS A 64 5.92 -7.91 3.04
C LYS A 64 5.00 -8.51 4.11
N THR A 65 5.42 -9.62 4.70
CA THR A 65 4.80 -10.25 5.86
C THR A 65 5.58 -9.89 7.11
N ASP A 66 4.88 -9.56 8.18
CA ASP A 66 5.42 -9.18 9.47
C ASP A 66 4.52 -9.69 10.60
N ASN A 67 5.00 -9.63 11.84
CA ASN A 67 4.24 -10.02 13.04
C ASN A 67 4.02 -8.79 13.93
N CYS A 68 2.79 -8.61 14.43
CA CYS A 68 2.36 -7.44 15.20
C CYS A 68 1.87 -7.79 16.60
N THR A 69 2.24 -8.96 17.13
CA THR A 69 1.82 -9.45 18.44
C THR A 69 2.04 -8.38 19.51
N SER A 70 0.96 -8.01 20.19
CA SER A 70 0.97 -6.89 21.14
C SER A 70 0.35 -7.31 22.47
N VAL A 71 0.86 -6.70 23.55
CA VAL A 71 0.36 -6.91 24.91
C VAL A 71 -0.58 -5.76 25.26
N THR A 72 -1.83 -6.10 25.57
CA THR A 72 -2.83 -5.13 26.01
C THR A 72 -3.22 -5.41 27.46
N THR A 73 -4.05 -4.55 28.05
CA THR A 73 -4.50 -4.66 29.45
C THR A 73 -5.21 -5.99 29.75
N THR A 74 -5.85 -6.61 28.75
CA THR A 74 -6.60 -7.86 28.92
C THR A 74 -5.77 -9.11 28.64
N GLY A 75 -4.57 -8.98 28.07
CA GLY A 75 -3.69 -10.09 27.75
C GLY A 75 -2.78 -9.83 26.54
N ALA A 76 -1.96 -10.82 26.19
CA ALA A 76 -1.20 -10.81 24.95
C ALA A 76 -2.03 -11.40 23.81
N TYR A 77 -2.04 -10.73 22.66
CA TYR A 77 -2.79 -11.13 21.47
C TYR A 77 -1.84 -11.33 20.29
N SER A 78 -1.86 -12.55 19.72
CA SER A 78 -1.09 -12.87 18.51
C SER A 78 -1.65 -12.09 17.33
N CYS A 79 -0.76 -11.49 16.53
CA CYS A 79 -1.16 -10.65 15.40
C CYS A 79 -0.21 -10.84 14.23
N LEU A 80 -0.78 -11.02 13.03
CA LEU A 80 -0.05 -11.07 11.76
C LEU A 80 -0.31 -9.78 10.99
N ARG A 81 0.74 -9.24 10.37
CA ARG A 81 0.71 -7.99 9.62
C ARG A 81 1.17 -8.23 8.19
N THR A 82 0.37 -7.79 7.24
CA THR A 82 0.80 -7.70 5.83
C THR A 82 0.98 -6.25 5.45
N VAL A 83 2.14 -5.89 4.94
CA VAL A 83 2.44 -4.57 4.41
C VAL A 83 2.47 -4.63 2.89
N ILE A 84 1.60 -3.85 2.25
CA ILE A 84 1.43 -3.78 0.81
C ILE A 84 1.92 -2.40 0.35
N GLU A 85 2.91 -2.38 -0.53
CA GLU A 85 3.42 -1.16 -1.15
C GLU A 85 2.75 -0.97 -2.52
N LEU A 86 2.01 0.13 -2.65
CA LEU A 86 1.32 0.54 -3.86
C LEU A 86 2.00 1.78 -4.45
N LYS A 87 2.48 1.68 -5.69
CA LYS A 87 3.08 2.81 -6.43
C LYS A 87 2.04 3.39 -7.38
N ARG A 88 1.90 4.72 -7.44
CA ARG A 88 0.97 5.34 -8.40
C ARG A 88 1.45 5.17 -9.85
N GLU A 89 0.53 4.87 -10.76
CA GLU A 89 0.79 4.92 -12.20
C GLU A 89 0.96 6.36 -12.68
N PHE A 90 2.19 6.75 -13.03
CA PHE A 90 2.56 8.13 -13.38
C PHE A 90 2.39 8.44 -14.88
N SER A 91 2.33 7.42 -15.73
CA SER A 91 2.33 7.55 -17.20
C SER A 91 1.24 8.48 -17.72
N TYR A 92 0.04 8.40 -17.16
CA TYR A 92 -1.08 9.27 -17.49
C TYR A 92 -0.83 10.75 -17.14
N TYR A 93 -0.30 11.02 -15.94
CA TYR A 93 0.01 12.38 -15.49
C TYR A 93 1.09 13.02 -16.35
N LEU A 94 2.11 12.25 -16.75
CA LEU A 94 3.16 12.73 -17.65
C LEU A 94 2.57 13.26 -18.97
N LEU A 95 1.72 12.46 -19.62
CA LEU A 95 1.17 12.81 -20.94
C LEU A 95 0.14 13.94 -20.88
N GLN A 96 -0.75 13.93 -19.88
CA GLN A 96 -1.88 14.86 -19.85
C GLN A 96 -1.62 16.14 -19.05
N LEU A 97 -0.63 16.17 -18.15
CA LEU A 97 -0.31 17.35 -17.35
C LEU A 97 1.08 17.91 -17.69
N TYR A 98 2.13 17.11 -17.57
CA TYR A 98 3.50 17.62 -17.69
C TYR A 98 3.85 18.07 -19.12
N ILE A 99 3.49 17.29 -20.15
CA ILE A 99 3.74 17.66 -21.55
C ILE A 99 3.04 18.98 -21.95
N PRO A 100 1.71 19.16 -21.74
CA PRO A 100 1.07 20.41 -22.12
C PRO A 100 1.59 21.60 -21.31
N SER A 101 1.87 21.44 -20.01
CA SER A 101 2.49 22.51 -19.22
C SER A 101 3.87 22.91 -19.75
N PHE A 102 4.71 21.95 -20.14
CA PHE A 102 6.01 22.24 -20.74
C PHE A 102 5.86 22.97 -22.09
N MET A 103 4.94 22.53 -22.95
CA MET A 103 4.66 23.18 -24.23
C MET A 103 4.18 24.63 -24.04
N LEU A 104 3.33 24.88 -23.05
CA LEU A 104 2.88 26.24 -22.72
C LEU A 104 4.03 27.14 -22.28
N VAL A 105 4.93 26.64 -21.43
CA VAL A 105 6.13 27.38 -21.02
C VAL A 105 7.03 27.66 -22.23
N ALA A 106 7.26 26.68 -23.10
CA ALA A 106 8.05 26.85 -24.31
C ALA A 106 7.47 27.93 -25.25
N VAL A 107 6.16 27.92 -25.49
CA VAL A 107 5.48 28.95 -26.30
C VAL A 107 5.62 30.34 -25.67
N SER A 108 5.57 30.44 -24.34
CA SER A 108 5.78 31.72 -23.65
C SER A 108 7.19 32.29 -23.89
N TRP A 109 8.21 31.43 -23.96
CA TRP A 109 9.59 31.85 -24.21
C TRP A 109 9.81 32.33 -25.65
N VAL A 110 9.16 31.68 -26.61
CA VAL A 110 9.19 32.11 -28.02
C VAL A 110 8.61 33.51 -28.18
N SER A 111 7.67 33.93 -27.32
CA SER A 111 7.09 35.29 -27.37
C SER A 111 8.04 36.38 -26.87
N PHE A 112 9.16 36.03 -26.22
CA PHE A 112 10.19 36.98 -25.77
C PHE A 112 11.31 37.22 -26.80
N TRP A 113 11.32 36.46 -27.92
CA TRP A 113 12.24 36.64 -29.04
C TRP A 113 11.53 37.36 -30.19
#